data_AF-F9D0M0-F1
#
_entry.id   AF-F9D0M0-F1
#
_cell.length_a   1.000
_cell.length_b   1.000
_cell.length_c   1.000
_cell.angle_alpha   90.00
_cell.angle_beta   90.00
_cell.angle_gamma   90.00
#
_symmetry.space_group_name_H-M   'P 1'
#
loop_
_entity.id
_entity.type
_entity.pdbx_description
1 polymer ?
#
loop_
_entity_poly.entity_id
_entity_poly.type
_entity_poly.pdbx_seq_one_letter_code
_entity_poly.pdbx_strand_id
1 'polypeptide(L)'
;MMKRITTLLLLAAVLLMASCGGDDGLTVGNSRADQDEDGTTATVDSNYVYQLPVIFHVLYQDANNAAQYIPASRLKNLLQYVNEIYQGGIYGESANVRLRFVLAEQDESGKTLATPGVEYIRYTGEYPIDESAFMTAQANARYIWDPNEYINVMLYPFKEQDGGTVLGLSHMPYTIKGDHALAGLETTAETYISKSRLGYPLCSSINSRYAAQASGGGYYQSDRYMAADHQASFISSVDVVVTLAHELGHYLGLYHVFTEAGNSTAAADVFEPVDSCGDTDYCKDTPSYNRADYSRYLSSYAAGNSTMNVLDLLRRYACDTSSYYSANIMDYAFTLGFKISDEQRARIRNVLYYSPLIPGPKLNGANRRTRATTVGGTQLYTRPRLIR
;
A
#
# COMPACT_ATOMS: atom_id res chain seq x y z
N MET A 1 -36.36 42.50 -57.50
CA MET A 1 -35.10 42.12 -58.19
C MET A 1 -34.43 41.02 -57.35
N MET A 2 -34.97 39.80 -57.39
CA MET A 2 -34.45 38.66 -58.17
C MET A 2 -32.95 38.39 -58.01
N LYS A 3 -32.62 37.35 -57.22
CA LYS A 3 -31.78 36.19 -57.59
C LYS A 3 -31.79 35.23 -56.39
N ARG A 4 -32.60 34.16 -56.42
CA ARG A 4 -32.35 32.82 -57.03
C ARG A 4 -31.24 32.07 -56.26
N ILE A 5 -31.62 31.08 -55.43
CA ILE A 5 -31.76 29.63 -55.75
C ILE A 5 -30.35 29.04 -56.01
N THR A 6 -29.85 28.01 -55.31
CA THR A 6 -30.27 26.61 -55.41
C THR A 6 -29.58 25.74 -54.36
N THR A 7 -30.30 24.73 -53.89
CA THR A 7 -29.83 23.53 -53.17
C THR A 7 -28.90 22.68 -54.05
N LEU A 8 -27.84 22.11 -53.47
CA LEU A 8 -27.12 20.97 -54.05
C LEU A 8 -26.72 19.99 -52.93
N LEU A 9 -27.20 18.75 -53.06
CA LEU A 9 -26.70 17.59 -52.32
C LEU A 9 -25.22 17.36 -52.65
N LEU A 10 -24.40 17.07 -51.64
CA LEU A 10 -23.17 16.32 -51.86
C LEU A 10 -23.01 15.25 -50.77
N LEU A 11 -23.03 14.00 -51.23
CA LEU A 11 -22.58 12.81 -50.52
C LEU A 11 -21.08 12.98 -50.20
N ALA A 12 -20.70 12.80 -48.93
CA ALA A 12 -19.31 12.58 -48.54
C ALA A 12 -19.24 11.35 -47.65
N ALA A 13 -18.89 10.22 -48.26
CA ALA A 13 -18.37 9.07 -47.56
C ALA A 13 -16.94 9.41 -47.11
N VAL A 14 -16.69 9.43 -45.81
CA VAL A 14 -15.32 9.40 -45.27
C VAL A 14 -15.23 8.28 -44.24
N LEU A 15 -14.18 7.50 -44.44
CA LEU A 15 -13.89 6.19 -43.89
C LEU A 15 -13.88 6.14 -42.36
N LEU A 16 -14.45 5.04 -41.84
CA LEU A 16 -14.03 4.43 -40.59
C LEU A 16 -12.54 4.05 -40.70
N MET A 17 -11.67 4.84 -40.08
CA MET A 17 -10.33 4.37 -39.72
C MET A 17 -10.38 3.98 -38.25
N ALA A 18 -10.47 2.68 -38.01
CA ALA A 18 -10.05 2.09 -36.76
C ALA A 18 -8.57 2.45 -36.54
N SER A 19 -8.31 3.36 -35.60
CA SER A 19 -6.97 3.48 -35.02
C SER A 19 -6.87 2.44 -33.91
N CYS A 20 -6.57 1.21 -34.32
CA CYS A 20 -5.78 0.32 -33.48
C CYS A 20 -4.33 0.84 -33.57
N GLY A 21 -3.92 1.58 -32.56
CA GLY A 21 -2.55 2.04 -32.38
C GLY A 21 -2.32 2.18 -30.89
N GLY A 22 -1.91 1.07 -30.26
CA GLY A 22 -1.27 1.13 -28.96
C GLY A 22 0.00 1.96 -29.12
N ASP A 23 -0.01 3.15 -28.54
CA ASP A 23 1.14 4.03 -28.41
C ASP A 23 1.66 3.86 -26.99
N ASP A 24 2.68 3.03 -26.83
CA ASP A 24 3.35 2.71 -25.57
C ASP A 24 4.30 3.81 -25.10
N GLY A 25 3.82 5.05 -25.16
CA GLY A 25 4.09 6.12 -24.17
C GLY A 25 5.54 6.56 -23.98
N LEU A 26 6.46 6.18 -24.87
CA LEU A 26 7.86 6.60 -24.80
C LEU A 26 8.22 7.49 -25.99
N THR A 27 7.61 8.68 -26.03
CA THR A 27 8.19 9.80 -26.77
C THR A 27 9.18 10.52 -25.85
N VAL A 28 10.47 10.32 -26.14
CA VAL A 28 11.58 11.09 -25.55
C VAL A 28 11.43 12.54 -26.01
N GLY A 29 10.85 13.40 -25.16
CA GLY A 29 10.48 14.75 -25.62
C GLY A 29 9.86 15.71 -24.61
N ASN A 30 10.14 15.59 -23.32
CA ASN A 30 10.19 16.67 -22.32
C ASN A 30 10.77 16.02 -21.06
N SER A 31 11.58 16.71 -20.27
CA SER A 31 12.17 16.14 -19.04
C SER A 31 11.07 15.75 -18.05
N ARG A 32 10.58 14.50 -18.13
CA ARG A 32 9.78 13.85 -17.11
C ARG A 32 10.57 13.95 -15.81
N ALA A 33 9.95 14.42 -14.74
CA ALA A 33 10.61 14.39 -13.44
C ALA A 33 10.63 12.92 -13.01
N ASP A 34 11.80 12.30 -13.07
CA ASP A 34 12.06 10.98 -12.50
C ASP A 34 12.05 11.13 -10.97
N GLN A 35 10.86 10.96 -10.37
CA GLN A 35 10.65 11.21 -8.93
C GLN A 35 11.14 10.05 -8.06
N ASP A 36 11.17 8.83 -8.59
CA ASP A 36 11.67 7.65 -7.89
C ASP A 36 13.18 7.41 -8.12
N GLU A 37 13.81 8.22 -8.98
CA GLU A 37 15.25 8.24 -9.28
C GLU A 37 15.76 6.91 -9.84
N ASP A 38 14.93 6.21 -10.60
CA ASP A 38 15.22 4.86 -11.07
C ASP A 38 16.38 4.81 -12.10
N GLY A 39 16.64 5.96 -12.74
CA GLY A 39 17.75 6.24 -13.63
C GLY A 39 19.00 6.82 -12.96
N THR A 40 19.05 6.89 -11.62
CA THR A 40 20.16 7.52 -10.90
C THR A 40 21.52 6.90 -11.19
N THR A 41 22.56 7.74 -11.23
CA THR A 41 23.97 7.32 -11.28
C THR A 41 24.62 7.29 -9.90
N ALA A 42 23.90 7.67 -8.84
CA ALA A 42 24.40 7.61 -7.48
C ALA A 42 24.61 6.16 -7.04
N THR A 43 25.53 5.94 -6.10
CA THR A 43 25.70 4.64 -5.48
C THR A 43 24.48 4.31 -4.62
N VAL A 44 23.78 3.24 -4.97
CA VAL A 44 22.66 2.71 -4.20
C VAL A 44 23.21 1.73 -3.17
N ASP A 45 23.34 2.20 -1.93
CA ASP A 45 23.80 1.42 -0.77
C ASP A 45 22.85 1.59 0.43
N SER A 46 23.25 1.17 1.62
CA SER A 46 22.43 1.30 2.84
C SER A 46 22.20 2.75 3.30
N ASN A 47 22.96 3.73 2.79
CA ASN A 47 22.77 5.14 3.11
C ASN A 47 21.87 5.88 2.11
N TYR A 48 21.70 5.33 0.91
CA TYR A 48 20.83 5.89 -0.12
C TYR A 48 19.39 5.99 0.37
N VAL A 49 18.82 7.20 0.29
CA VAL A 49 17.44 7.48 0.71
C VAL A 49 16.52 7.34 -0.49
N TYR A 50 15.73 6.26 -0.53
CA TYR A 50 14.76 6.05 -1.62
C TYR A 50 13.67 7.11 -1.57
N GLN A 51 13.28 7.60 -2.74
CA GLN A 51 12.04 8.36 -2.93
C GLN A 51 11.01 7.44 -3.56
N LEU A 52 9.86 7.25 -2.91
CA LEU A 52 8.79 6.37 -3.37
C LEU A 52 7.56 7.21 -3.68
N PRO A 53 7.28 7.51 -4.96
CA PRO A 53 6.09 8.24 -5.37
C PRO A 53 4.82 7.48 -4.99
N VAL A 54 3.92 8.13 -4.27
CA VAL A 54 2.63 7.59 -3.83
C VAL A 54 1.52 8.32 -4.56
N ILE A 55 0.59 7.55 -5.09
CA ILE A 55 -0.69 8.03 -5.62
C ILE A 55 -1.84 7.42 -4.82
N PHE A 56 -2.65 8.29 -4.22
CA PHE A 56 -3.88 7.93 -3.55
C PHE A 56 -5.05 7.95 -4.54
N HIS A 57 -5.61 6.78 -4.79
CA HIS A 57 -6.79 6.57 -5.64
C HIS A 57 -8.06 6.61 -4.79
N VAL A 58 -8.69 7.77 -4.68
CA VAL A 58 -9.90 7.97 -3.85
C VAL A 58 -11.13 7.58 -4.64
N LEU A 59 -11.71 6.41 -4.35
CA LEU A 59 -12.91 5.92 -5.04
C LEU A 59 -14.19 6.36 -4.32
N TYR A 60 -15.01 7.17 -4.99
CA TYR A 60 -16.20 7.79 -4.37
C TYR A 60 -17.46 7.65 -5.24
N GLN A 61 -18.63 7.61 -4.59
CA GLN A 61 -19.93 7.79 -5.25
C GLN A 61 -20.55 9.17 -4.97
N ASP A 62 -20.37 9.67 -3.75
CA ASP A 62 -20.83 10.98 -3.30
C ASP A 62 -19.64 11.84 -2.84
N ALA A 63 -19.36 12.92 -3.58
CA ALA A 63 -18.28 13.84 -3.27
C ALA A 63 -18.54 14.67 -2.00
N ASN A 64 -19.77 14.71 -1.50
CA ASN A 64 -20.11 15.41 -0.26
C ASN A 64 -19.95 14.51 0.98
N ASN A 65 -19.73 13.21 0.77
CA ASN A 65 -19.51 12.28 1.86
C ASN A 65 -18.03 12.27 2.26
N ALA A 66 -17.73 12.83 3.43
CA ALA A 66 -16.36 12.96 3.94
C ALA A 66 -15.66 11.62 4.20
N ALA A 67 -16.39 10.50 4.28
CA ALA A 67 -15.82 9.16 4.35
C ALA A 67 -15.51 8.57 2.97
N GLN A 68 -16.06 9.12 1.88
CA GLN A 68 -15.79 8.68 0.50
C GLN A 68 -14.80 9.59 -0.21
N TYR A 69 -14.84 10.89 0.09
CA TYR A 69 -14.07 11.93 -0.59
C TYR A 69 -13.08 12.58 0.37
N ILE A 70 -12.01 11.85 0.72
CA ILE A 70 -11.03 12.33 1.70
C ILE A 70 -10.27 13.54 1.12
N PRO A 71 -10.19 14.68 1.83
CA PRO A 71 -9.46 15.84 1.34
C PRO A 71 -7.97 15.56 1.14
N ALA A 72 -7.39 16.04 0.04
CA ALA A 72 -5.97 15.82 -0.25
C ALA A 72 -5.02 16.36 0.83
N SER A 73 -5.39 17.46 1.50
CA SER A 73 -4.64 17.98 2.66
C SER A 73 -4.57 16.98 3.81
N ARG A 74 -5.64 16.22 4.04
CA ARG A 74 -5.66 15.14 5.04
C ARG A 74 -4.71 14.03 4.63
N LEU A 75 -4.75 13.58 3.37
CA LEU A 75 -3.87 12.53 2.86
C LEU A 75 -2.39 12.92 2.92
N LYS A 76 -2.07 14.18 2.59
CA LYS A 76 -0.74 14.74 2.76
C LYS A 76 -0.25 14.65 4.21
N ASN A 77 -1.09 15.02 5.18
CA ASN A 77 -0.73 14.93 6.59
C ASN A 77 -0.52 13.47 7.03
N LEU A 78 -1.38 12.54 6.58
CA LEU A 78 -1.20 11.11 6.86
C LEU A 78 0.15 10.60 6.34
N LEU A 79 0.49 10.93 5.09
CA LEU A 79 1.76 10.50 4.50
C LEU A 79 2.97 11.13 5.21
N GLN A 80 2.85 12.37 5.70
CA GLN A 80 3.89 12.98 6.54
C GLN A 80 4.12 12.16 7.81
N TYR A 81 3.07 11.80 8.55
CA TYR A 81 3.22 11.01 9.77
C TYR A 81 3.76 9.59 9.50
N VAL A 82 3.40 8.98 8.38
CA VAL A 82 4.01 7.72 7.93
C VAL A 82 5.50 7.90 7.66
N ASN A 83 5.91 8.99 7.00
CA ASN A 83 7.34 9.28 6.82
C ASN A 83 8.09 9.43 8.14
N GLU A 84 7.47 10.02 9.16
CA GLU A 84 8.07 10.14 10.51
C GLU A 84 8.23 8.76 11.18
N ILE A 85 7.30 7.83 10.96
CA ILE A 85 7.44 6.42 11.40
C ILE A 85 8.63 5.75 10.71
N TYR A 86 8.71 5.82 9.37
CA TYR A 86 9.77 5.16 8.59
C TYR A 86 11.15 5.84 8.71
N GLN A 87 11.18 7.12 9.09
CA GLN A 87 12.41 7.81 9.46
C GLN A 87 13.04 7.23 10.73
N GLY A 88 12.22 6.68 11.62
CA GLY A 88 12.64 6.15 12.92
C GLY A 88 13.10 7.21 13.90
N GLY A 89 13.07 6.90 15.20
CA GLY A 89 13.58 7.78 16.26
C GLY A 89 12.69 8.99 16.62
N ILE A 90 11.57 9.21 15.94
CA ILE A 90 10.64 10.33 16.24
C ILE A 90 9.72 9.99 17.41
N TYR A 91 9.02 8.86 17.34
CA TYR A 91 8.05 8.41 18.33
C TYR A 91 8.65 7.50 19.42
N GLY A 92 9.89 7.07 19.21
CA GLY A 92 10.63 6.15 20.08
C GLY A 92 11.71 5.40 19.31
N GLU A 93 12.34 4.42 19.95
CA GLU A 93 13.36 3.58 19.34
C GLU A 93 12.80 2.80 18.13
N SER A 94 13.38 3.04 16.96
CA SER A 94 12.98 2.44 15.68
C SER A 94 14.11 2.62 14.67
N ALA A 95 14.29 1.64 13.79
CA ALA A 95 15.30 1.72 12.73
C ALA A 95 14.92 2.80 11.70
N ASN A 96 15.90 3.60 11.29
CA ASN A 96 15.73 4.49 10.13
C ASN A 96 15.80 3.66 8.84
N VAL A 97 14.70 3.58 8.11
CA VAL A 97 14.58 2.74 6.90
C VAL A 97 15.31 3.33 5.69
N ARG A 98 15.68 4.63 5.76
CA ARG A 98 16.30 5.37 4.66
C ARG A 98 15.43 5.36 3.40
N LEU A 99 14.15 5.65 3.56
CA LEU A 99 13.23 5.93 2.46
C LEU A 99 12.32 7.10 2.84
N ARG A 100 11.70 7.69 1.82
CA ARG A 100 10.65 8.70 1.95
C ARG A 100 9.57 8.40 0.93
N PHE A 101 8.33 8.34 1.39
CA PHE A 101 7.17 8.37 0.53
C PHE A 101 6.89 9.82 0.13
N VAL A 102 6.80 10.08 -1.17
CA VAL A 102 6.55 11.43 -1.72
C VAL A 102 5.25 11.42 -2.51
N LEU A 103 4.49 12.52 -2.47
CA LEU A 103 3.27 12.61 -3.27
C LEU A 103 3.64 12.71 -4.75
N ALA A 104 3.09 11.84 -5.59
CA ALA A 104 3.32 11.87 -7.03
C ALA A 104 2.96 13.24 -7.63
N GLU A 105 3.84 13.91 -8.36
CA GLU A 105 3.52 15.23 -8.95
C GLU A 105 3.05 15.13 -10.40
N GLN A 106 3.34 14.02 -11.07
CA GLN A 106 3.00 13.77 -12.47
C GLN A 106 2.19 12.46 -12.58
N ASP A 107 1.33 12.38 -13.59
CA ASP A 107 0.63 11.15 -13.97
C ASP A 107 1.51 10.22 -14.82
N GLU A 108 0.99 9.05 -15.19
CA GLU A 108 1.70 8.06 -16.04
C GLU A 108 2.14 8.62 -17.41
N SER A 109 1.48 9.69 -17.90
CA SER A 109 1.83 10.36 -19.15
C SER A 109 2.87 11.48 -18.98
N GLY A 110 3.32 11.74 -17.75
CA GLY A 110 4.25 12.82 -17.40
C GLY A 110 3.59 14.18 -17.24
N LYS A 111 2.25 14.25 -17.19
CA LYS A 111 1.53 15.51 -16.99
C LYS A 111 1.40 15.81 -15.51
N THR A 112 1.68 17.06 -15.12
CA THR A 112 1.52 17.52 -13.74
C THR A 112 0.09 17.38 -13.24
N LEU A 113 -0.06 16.79 -12.05
CA LEU A 113 -1.34 16.66 -11.36
C LEU A 113 -1.79 18.01 -10.80
N ALA A 114 -3.10 18.27 -10.87
CA ALA A 114 -3.69 19.43 -10.20
C ALA A 114 -3.59 19.32 -8.66
N THR A 115 -3.64 18.10 -8.15
CA THR A 115 -3.51 17.76 -6.73
C THR A 115 -2.42 16.70 -6.60
N PRO A 116 -1.19 17.05 -6.21
CA PRO A 116 -0.11 16.09 -6.08
C PRO A 116 -0.49 14.90 -5.19
N GLY A 117 -0.23 13.70 -5.71
CA GLY A 117 -0.40 12.41 -5.06
C GLY A 117 -1.85 11.99 -4.85
N VAL A 118 -2.84 12.67 -5.43
CA VAL A 118 -4.25 12.29 -5.24
C VAL A 118 -5.03 12.37 -6.55
N GLU A 119 -5.72 11.28 -6.87
CA GLU A 119 -6.79 11.30 -7.86
C GLU A 119 -8.13 10.88 -7.26
N TYR A 120 -9.19 11.58 -7.68
CA TYR A 120 -10.56 11.31 -7.25
C TYR A 120 -11.31 10.64 -8.38
N ILE A 121 -11.62 9.35 -8.21
CA ILE A 121 -12.22 8.52 -9.24
C ILE A 121 -13.68 8.24 -8.86
N ARG A 122 -14.62 8.66 -9.71
CA ARG A 122 -16.03 8.32 -9.51
C ARG A 122 -16.24 6.83 -9.78
N TYR A 123 -16.62 6.09 -8.74
CA TYR A 123 -16.81 4.64 -8.80
C TYR A 123 -18.28 4.30 -9.08
N THR A 124 -18.52 3.43 -10.05
CA THR A 124 -19.89 3.07 -10.50
C THR A 124 -20.29 1.65 -10.11
N GLY A 125 -19.44 0.91 -9.41
CA GLY A 125 -19.73 -0.44 -8.93
C GLY A 125 -20.51 -0.46 -7.61
N GLU A 126 -20.61 -1.64 -7.01
CA GLU A 126 -21.21 -1.82 -5.67
C GLU A 126 -20.43 -1.03 -4.61
N TYR A 127 -21.15 -0.42 -3.67
CA TYR A 127 -20.55 0.44 -2.64
C TYR A 127 -21.33 0.28 -1.33
N PRO A 128 -20.68 0.18 -0.15
CA PRO A 128 -19.22 0.10 0.08
C PRO A 128 -18.55 -1.09 -0.64
N ILE A 129 -17.25 -0.97 -0.91
CA ILE A 129 -16.53 -1.90 -1.80
C ILE A 129 -15.99 -3.06 -0.96
N ASP A 130 -16.21 -4.30 -1.41
CA ASP A 130 -15.51 -5.47 -0.88
C ASP A 130 -14.03 -5.40 -1.32
N GLU A 131 -13.14 -5.19 -0.35
CA GLU A 131 -11.72 -4.93 -0.59
C GLU A 131 -10.98 -6.15 -1.16
N SER A 132 -11.33 -7.35 -0.70
CA SER A 132 -10.75 -8.61 -1.16
C SER A 132 -11.18 -8.90 -2.61
N ALA A 133 -12.47 -8.70 -2.92
CA ALA A 133 -12.97 -8.82 -4.28
C ALA A 133 -12.39 -7.74 -5.21
N PHE A 134 -12.19 -6.52 -4.70
CA PHE A 134 -11.58 -5.44 -5.47
C PHE A 134 -10.15 -5.79 -5.88
N MET A 135 -9.34 -6.23 -4.91
CA MET A 135 -7.91 -6.50 -5.07
C MET A 135 -7.61 -7.78 -5.85
N THR A 136 -8.58 -8.70 -5.98
CA THR A 136 -8.44 -9.92 -6.78
C THR A 136 -9.00 -9.80 -8.20
N ALA A 137 -9.79 -8.77 -8.49
CA ALA A 137 -10.45 -8.63 -9.78
C ALA A 137 -9.52 -8.02 -10.85
N GLN A 138 -9.24 -8.78 -11.90
CA GLN A 138 -8.44 -8.34 -13.05
C GLN A 138 -8.91 -7.04 -13.68
N ALA A 139 -10.23 -6.83 -13.79
CA ALA A 139 -10.79 -5.62 -14.38
C ALA A 139 -10.41 -4.34 -13.59
N ASN A 140 -10.04 -4.48 -12.31
CA ASN A 140 -9.65 -3.36 -11.46
C ASN A 140 -8.17 -2.98 -11.62
N ALA A 141 -7.35 -3.76 -12.33
CA ALA A 141 -5.98 -3.37 -12.68
C ALA A 141 -5.92 -2.05 -13.49
N ARG A 142 -7.04 -1.63 -14.09
CA ARG A 142 -7.18 -0.33 -14.75
C ARG A 142 -7.08 0.88 -13.81
N TYR A 143 -7.28 0.70 -12.51
CA TYR A 143 -7.28 1.80 -11.53
C TYR A 143 -5.89 2.12 -10.99
N ILE A 144 -4.93 1.19 -11.09
CA ILE A 144 -3.57 1.44 -10.62
C ILE A 144 -2.76 2.17 -11.70
N TRP A 145 -1.74 2.90 -11.28
CA TRP A 145 -0.63 3.36 -12.12
C TRP A 145 0.49 2.31 -12.14
N ASP A 146 1.45 2.42 -13.05
CA ASP A 146 2.55 1.47 -13.19
C ASP A 146 3.31 1.29 -11.87
N PRO A 147 3.29 0.10 -11.25
CA PRO A 147 3.96 -0.15 -9.98
C PRO A 147 5.49 -0.04 -10.04
N ASN A 148 6.08 -0.05 -11.24
CA ASN A 148 7.51 0.23 -11.38
C ASN A 148 7.86 1.70 -11.12
N GLU A 149 6.87 2.60 -11.05
CA GLU A 149 7.07 4.05 -10.92
C GLU A 149 6.30 4.63 -9.72
N TYR A 150 5.17 4.00 -9.34
CA TYR A 150 4.28 4.50 -8.29
C TYR A 150 3.84 3.42 -7.31
N ILE A 151 3.81 3.76 -6.01
CA ILE A 151 3.09 3.03 -4.99
C ILE A 151 1.61 3.41 -5.08
N ASN A 152 0.77 2.41 -5.32
CA ASN A 152 -0.68 2.59 -5.49
C ASN A 152 -1.40 2.36 -4.17
N VAL A 153 -2.03 3.42 -3.63
CA VAL A 153 -2.86 3.34 -2.41
C VAL A 153 -4.32 3.59 -2.77
N MET A 154 -5.15 2.56 -2.69
CA MET A 154 -6.58 2.65 -2.93
C MET A 154 -7.31 3.09 -1.66
N LEU A 155 -8.19 4.08 -1.77
CA LEU A 155 -8.88 4.64 -0.62
C LEU A 155 -10.39 4.65 -0.86
N TYR A 156 -11.10 3.81 -0.11
CA TYR A 156 -12.56 3.69 -0.19
C TYR A 156 -13.15 3.03 1.06
N PRO A 157 -14.45 3.19 1.36
CA PRO A 157 -15.10 2.52 2.47
C PRO A 157 -15.22 1.04 2.16
N PHE A 158 -14.75 0.21 3.09
CA PHE A 158 -14.87 -1.23 2.94
C PHE A 158 -16.28 -1.68 3.24
N LYS A 159 -16.70 -2.76 2.58
CA LYS A 159 -17.92 -3.49 2.92
C LYS A 159 -17.70 -4.16 4.28
N GLU A 160 -18.67 -4.02 5.18
CA GLU A 160 -18.63 -4.71 6.46
C GLU A 160 -18.63 -6.22 6.22
N GLN A 161 -17.75 -6.94 6.91
CA GLN A 161 -17.66 -8.40 6.87
C GLN A 161 -18.00 -8.99 8.24
N ASP A 162 -18.52 -10.21 8.22
CA ASP A 162 -18.70 -11.00 9.44
C ASP A 162 -17.31 -11.38 9.99
N GLY A 163 -17.01 -11.03 11.24
CA GLY A 163 -15.75 -11.40 11.89
C GLY A 163 -14.85 -10.23 12.32
N GLY A 164 -15.24 -8.99 12.02
CA GLY A 164 -14.59 -7.79 12.54
C GLY A 164 -14.35 -6.71 11.49
N THR A 165 -13.77 -5.60 11.92
CA THR A 165 -13.45 -4.47 11.07
C THR A 165 -12.08 -4.67 10.41
N VAL A 166 -12.04 -4.66 9.08
CA VAL A 166 -10.81 -4.58 8.29
C VAL A 166 -10.46 -3.10 8.04
N LEU A 167 -9.24 -2.71 8.39
CA LEU A 167 -8.75 -1.33 8.24
C LEU A 167 -7.92 -1.14 6.97
N GLY A 168 -7.21 -2.18 6.55
CA GLY A 168 -6.38 -2.21 5.36
C GLY A 168 -6.21 -3.64 4.85
N LEU A 169 -5.71 -3.73 3.62
CA LEU A 169 -5.38 -4.97 2.92
C LEU A 169 -4.28 -4.64 1.92
N SER A 170 -3.18 -5.40 1.89
CA SER A 170 -2.09 -5.15 0.95
C SER A 170 -1.70 -6.40 0.17
N HIS A 171 -1.16 -6.17 -1.03
CA HIS A 171 -0.38 -7.20 -1.72
C HIS A 171 1.00 -7.33 -1.10
N MET A 172 1.53 -8.55 -1.14
CA MET A 172 2.95 -8.81 -0.91
C MET A 172 3.76 -8.65 -2.20
N PRO A 173 4.98 -8.11 -2.14
CA PRO A 173 5.82 -7.95 -3.32
C PRO A 173 6.34 -9.30 -3.83
N TYR A 174 6.69 -9.32 -5.10
CA TYR A 174 7.44 -10.42 -5.69
C TYR A 174 8.91 -10.36 -5.31
N THR A 175 9.58 -11.50 -5.42
CA THR A 175 11.04 -11.59 -5.36
C THR A 175 11.58 -12.32 -6.58
N ILE A 176 12.72 -11.90 -7.12
CA ILE A 176 13.35 -12.61 -8.25
C ILE A 176 14.06 -13.86 -7.72
N LYS A 177 13.91 -14.99 -8.42
CA LYS A 177 14.64 -16.23 -8.12
C LYS A 177 16.16 -16.01 -8.17
N GLY A 178 16.86 -16.44 -7.12
CA GLY A 178 18.32 -16.33 -7.02
C GLY A 178 18.78 -15.98 -5.61
N ASP A 179 20.01 -15.50 -5.50
CA ASP A 179 20.71 -15.28 -4.21
C ASP A 179 20.06 -14.22 -3.30
N HIS A 180 19.27 -13.32 -3.88
CA HIS A 180 18.56 -12.26 -3.15
C HIS A 180 17.08 -12.58 -2.89
N ALA A 181 16.62 -13.79 -3.21
CA ALA A 181 15.23 -14.17 -2.99
C ALA A 181 14.87 -14.16 -1.49
N LEU A 182 13.81 -13.44 -1.12
CA LEU A 182 13.34 -13.40 0.26
C LEU A 182 12.36 -14.54 0.56
N ALA A 183 12.62 -15.27 1.65
CA ALA A 183 11.70 -16.28 2.16
C ALA A 183 10.32 -15.68 2.44
N GLY A 184 9.28 -16.46 2.17
CA GLY A 184 7.89 -16.03 2.28
C GLY A 184 7.37 -15.23 1.08
N LEU A 185 8.20 -14.57 0.26
CA LEU A 185 7.67 -13.84 -0.91
C LEU A 185 7.43 -14.77 -2.11
N GLU A 186 6.52 -14.38 -3.00
CA GLU A 186 6.28 -15.12 -4.25
C GLU A 186 7.44 -14.91 -5.23
N THR A 187 8.00 -16.01 -5.74
CA THR A 187 9.19 -15.95 -6.59
C THR A 187 8.82 -15.85 -8.08
N THR A 188 9.44 -14.92 -8.81
CA THR A 188 9.36 -14.83 -10.28
C THR A 188 10.73 -15.10 -10.92
N ALA A 189 10.73 -15.63 -12.14
CA ALA A 189 11.95 -15.74 -12.96
C ALA A 189 12.20 -14.48 -13.81
N GLU A 190 11.22 -13.57 -13.86
CA GLU A 190 11.29 -12.38 -14.69
C GLU A 190 11.96 -11.23 -13.96
N THR A 191 12.91 -10.58 -14.62
CA THR A 191 13.59 -9.43 -14.06
C THR A 191 12.75 -8.16 -14.15
N TYR A 192 12.09 -7.92 -15.28
CA TYR A 192 11.20 -6.78 -15.48
C TYR A 192 9.78 -7.24 -15.83
N ILE A 193 8.78 -6.67 -15.16
CA ILE A 193 7.36 -6.96 -15.37
C ILE A 193 6.65 -5.65 -15.67
N SER A 194 5.97 -5.56 -16.83
CA SER A 194 5.17 -4.39 -17.17
C SER A 194 3.79 -4.43 -16.51
N LYS A 195 3.25 -3.26 -16.17
CA LYS A 195 1.86 -3.08 -15.68
C LYS A 195 0.82 -3.86 -16.50
N SER A 196 0.93 -3.85 -17.82
CA SER A 196 0.00 -4.51 -18.74
C SER A 196 -0.12 -6.03 -18.55
N ARG A 197 0.82 -6.65 -17.84
CA ARG A 197 0.85 -8.09 -17.56
C ARG A 197 0.24 -8.45 -16.21
N LEU A 198 -0.13 -7.46 -15.39
CA LEU A 198 -0.75 -7.68 -14.11
C LEU A 198 -2.18 -8.24 -14.29
N GLY A 199 -2.47 -9.30 -13.55
CA GLY A 199 -3.79 -9.93 -13.51
C GLY A 199 -4.75 -9.31 -12.48
N TYR A 200 -4.33 -8.26 -11.78
CA TYR A 200 -5.03 -7.66 -10.64
C TYR A 200 -4.39 -6.29 -10.29
N PRO A 201 -5.07 -5.42 -9.53
CA PRO A 201 -4.49 -4.15 -9.08
C PRO A 201 -3.47 -4.38 -7.96
N LEU A 202 -2.17 -4.44 -8.28
CA LEU A 202 -1.10 -4.50 -7.28
C LEU A 202 -1.04 -3.19 -6.46
N CYS A 203 -1.71 -3.17 -5.33
CA CYS A 203 -1.89 -1.99 -4.47
C CYS A 203 -1.99 -2.35 -2.99
N SER A 204 -2.02 -1.32 -2.14
CA SER A 204 -2.55 -1.39 -0.78
C SER A 204 -3.92 -0.69 -0.76
N SER A 205 -4.94 -1.33 -0.20
CA SER A 205 -6.25 -0.73 0.02
C SER A 205 -6.41 -0.30 1.47
N ILE A 206 -6.95 0.89 1.70
CA ILE A 206 -7.17 1.48 3.01
C ILE A 206 -8.64 1.84 3.17
N ASN A 207 -9.21 1.47 4.31
CA ASN A 207 -10.59 1.78 4.64
C ASN A 207 -10.75 3.27 4.97
N SER A 208 -11.21 4.03 3.99
CA SER A 208 -11.33 5.49 4.04
C SER A 208 -12.21 6.03 5.17
N ARG A 209 -13.09 5.20 5.76
CA ARG A 209 -13.89 5.57 6.94
C ARG A 209 -13.02 6.06 8.09
N TYR A 210 -11.83 5.48 8.25
CA TYR A 210 -10.87 5.83 9.30
C TYR A 210 -9.92 6.96 8.89
N ALA A 211 -9.81 7.26 7.59
CA ALA A 211 -9.08 8.44 7.11
C ALA A 211 -9.87 9.74 7.28
N ALA A 212 -11.20 9.63 7.33
CA ALA A 212 -12.13 10.72 7.52
C ALA A 212 -12.17 11.28 8.94
N GLN A 213 -12.83 12.42 9.10
CA GLN A 213 -13.15 12.95 10.42
C GLN A 213 -14.27 12.10 11.04
N ALA A 214 -14.12 11.74 12.32
CA ALA A 214 -15.15 10.99 13.04
C ALA A 214 -16.41 11.86 13.24
N SER A 215 -17.57 11.22 13.34
CA SER A 215 -18.87 11.90 13.52
C SER A 215 -18.93 12.76 14.79
N GLY A 216 -18.18 12.38 15.84
CA GLY A 216 -18.04 13.14 17.09
C GLY A 216 -16.99 14.26 17.06
N GLY A 217 -16.35 14.51 15.90
CA GLY A 217 -15.18 15.36 15.78
C GLY A 217 -13.86 14.60 15.98
N GLY A 218 -12.75 15.22 15.59
CA GLY A 218 -11.43 14.58 15.60
C GLY A 218 -11.23 13.53 14.51
N TYR A 219 -10.07 12.88 14.53
CA TYR A 219 -9.66 11.87 13.55
C TYR A 219 -9.38 10.54 14.22
N TYR A 220 -9.48 9.44 13.47
CA TYR A 220 -9.11 8.10 13.93
C TYR A 220 -7.59 7.94 13.93
N GLN A 221 -6.92 8.63 14.84
CA GLN A 221 -5.48 8.55 15.05
C GLN A 221 -5.15 8.82 16.51
N SER A 222 -4.05 8.27 17.00
CA SER A 222 -3.50 8.61 18.32
C SER A 222 -3.05 10.09 18.34
N ASP A 223 -2.99 10.70 19.52
CA ASP A 223 -2.60 12.12 19.65
C ASP A 223 -1.10 12.39 19.50
N ARG A 224 -0.26 11.36 19.57
CA ARG A 224 1.22 11.47 19.44
C ARG A 224 1.71 12.30 18.25
N TYR A 225 0.97 12.28 17.14
CA TYR A 225 1.34 12.97 15.90
C TYR A 225 1.28 14.50 16.03
N MET A 226 0.49 14.99 16.99
CA MET A 226 0.31 16.42 17.25
C MET A 226 0.85 16.85 18.62
N ALA A 227 1.20 15.89 19.48
CA ALA A 227 1.81 16.16 20.78
C ALA A 227 3.24 16.71 20.62
N ALA A 228 3.58 17.72 21.40
CA ALA A 228 4.89 18.39 21.31
C ALA A 228 6.07 17.48 21.70
N ASP A 229 5.83 16.47 22.55
CA ASP A 229 6.81 15.47 23.00
C ASP A 229 6.63 14.10 22.30
N HIS A 230 5.71 14.02 21.33
CA HIS A 230 5.36 12.81 20.61
C HIS A 230 4.91 11.63 21.48
N GLN A 231 4.51 11.89 22.73
CA GLN A 231 3.94 10.87 23.61
C GLN A 231 2.43 10.77 23.37
N ALA A 232 1.92 9.53 23.38
CA ALA A 232 0.49 9.28 23.26
C ALA A 232 -0.17 9.37 24.64
N SER A 233 -1.20 10.21 24.79
CA SER A 233 -2.09 10.15 25.97
C SER A 233 -3.26 9.18 25.75
N PHE A 234 -3.58 8.88 24.49
CA PHE A 234 -4.50 7.81 24.11
C PHE A 234 -4.01 7.04 22.88
N ILE A 235 -4.43 5.77 22.79
CA ILE A 235 -4.14 4.90 21.65
C ILE A 235 -5.46 4.53 20.97
N SER A 236 -5.54 4.78 19.67
CA SER A 236 -6.66 4.31 18.85
C SER A 236 -6.34 2.93 18.29
N SER A 237 -7.23 1.95 18.48
CA SER A 237 -7.08 0.63 17.84
C SER A 237 -7.42 0.64 16.33
N VAL A 238 -7.86 1.79 15.82
CA VAL A 238 -8.18 2.03 14.42
C VAL A 238 -7.40 3.24 13.89
N ASP A 239 -6.17 3.40 14.37
CA ASP A 239 -5.29 4.50 13.99
C ASP A 239 -4.89 4.41 12.51
N VAL A 240 -5.46 5.28 11.68
CA VAL A 240 -5.26 5.25 10.23
C VAL A 240 -3.82 5.55 9.80
N VAL A 241 -3.04 6.25 10.63
CA VAL A 241 -1.61 6.47 10.34
C VAL A 241 -0.85 5.16 10.50
N VAL A 242 -1.14 4.41 11.58
CA VAL A 242 -0.55 3.08 11.80
C VAL A 242 -1.03 2.12 10.71
N THR A 243 -2.32 2.12 10.36
CA THR A 243 -2.84 1.31 9.25
C THR A 243 -2.11 1.58 7.94
N LEU A 244 -1.95 2.85 7.54
CA LEU A 244 -1.24 3.17 6.31
C LEU A 244 0.24 2.76 6.37
N ALA A 245 0.92 2.99 7.50
CA ALA A 245 2.30 2.55 7.69
C ALA A 245 2.45 1.01 7.62
N HIS A 246 1.48 0.30 8.19
CA HIS A 246 1.38 -1.15 8.24
C HIS A 246 1.20 -1.75 6.84
N GLU A 247 0.20 -1.28 6.08
CA GLU A 247 -0.05 -1.79 4.73
C GLU A 247 1.11 -1.49 3.77
N LEU A 248 1.75 -0.32 3.90
CA LEU A 248 2.98 -0.02 3.15
C LEU A 248 4.15 -0.93 3.59
N GLY A 249 4.16 -1.40 4.84
CA GLY A 249 5.12 -2.38 5.33
C GLY A 249 4.95 -3.72 4.62
N HIS A 250 3.70 -4.18 4.48
CA HIS A 250 3.36 -5.36 3.67
C HIS A 250 3.72 -5.18 2.20
N TYR A 251 3.38 -4.04 1.60
CA TYR A 251 3.77 -3.71 0.22
C TYR A 251 5.29 -3.78 0.01
N LEU A 252 6.06 -3.47 1.06
CA LEU A 252 7.52 -3.55 1.10
C LEU A 252 8.06 -4.88 1.69
N GLY A 253 7.20 -5.89 1.84
CA GLY A 253 7.58 -7.27 2.10
C GLY A 253 7.61 -7.70 3.57
N LEU A 254 7.14 -6.87 4.51
CA LEU A 254 7.01 -7.25 5.91
C LEU A 254 5.79 -8.14 6.16
N TYR A 255 5.88 -8.98 7.18
CA TYR A 255 4.83 -9.89 7.65
C TYR A 255 4.38 -9.47 9.06
N HIS A 256 3.28 -10.03 9.54
CA HIS A 256 2.82 -9.77 10.91
C HIS A 256 3.78 -10.33 11.94
N VAL A 257 4.03 -9.59 13.02
CA VAL A 257 4.89 -10.08 14.13
C VAL A 257 4.22 -11.17 14.98
N PHE A 258 2.96 -11.52 14.73
CA PHE A 258 2.30 -12.65 15.40
C PHE A 258 2.30 -13.89 14.53
N THR A 259 2.11 -15.06 15.16
CA THR A 259 2.06 -16.32 14.43
C THR A 259 0.87 -16.34 13.47
N GLU A 260 1.16 -16.54 12.19
CA GLU A 260 0.17 -16.68 11.14
C GLU A 260 0.50 -17.86 10.22
N ALA A 261 -0.52 -18.38 9.54
CA ALA A 261 -0.35 -19.42 8.54
C ALA A 261 -0.93 -18.96 7.20
N GLY A 262 -0.20 -19.27 6.13
CA GLY A 262 -0.71 -19.08 4.77
C GLY A 262 -1.84 -20.07 4.47
N ASN A 263 -2.91 -19.56 3.88
CA ASN A 263 -4.03 -20.32 3.35
C ASN A 263 -4.23 -19.93 1.88
N SER A 264 -4.35 -20.94 1.01
CA SER A 264 -4.51 -20.77 -0.42
C SER A 264 -5.96 -21.01 -0.82
N THR A 265 -6.64 -19.98 -1.33
CA THR A 265 -8.00 -20.09 -1.90
C THR A 265 -7.94 -20.15 -3.43
N ALA A 266 -9.07 -20.28 -4.11
CA ALA A 266 -9.11 -20.17 -5.57
C ALA A 266 -8.75 -18.76 -6.08
N ALA A 267 -9.01 -17.72 -5.27
CA ALA A 267 -8.87 -16.32 -5.65
C ALA A 267 -7.50 -15.73 -5.25
N ALA A 268 -7.00 -16.07 -4.08
CA ALA A 268 -5.79 -15.48 -3.50
C ALA A 268 -5.11 -16.43 -2.49
N ASP A 269 -3.83 -16.21 -2.25
CA ASP A 269 -3.17 -16.66 -1.03
C ASP A 269 -3.38 -15.59 0.05
N VAL A 270 -3.85 -15.99 1.23
CA VAL A 270 -4.11 -15.11 2.38
C VAL A 270 -3.38 -15.62 3.61
N PHE A 271 -3.02 -14.75 4.55
CA PHE A 271 -2.43 -15.14 5.82
C PHE A 271 -3.43 -14.92 6.93
N GLU A 272 -3.57 -15.90 7.82
CA GLU A 272 -4.55 -15.86 8.90
C GLU A 272 -3.87 -16.21 10.22
N PRO A 273 -4.21 -15.51 11.33
CA PRO A 273 -3.67 -15.83 12.64
C PRO A 273 -3.97 -17.27 13.05
N VAL A 274 -3.01 -17.95 13.66
CA VAL A 274 -3.19 -19.30 14.20
C VAL A 274 -3.03 -19.32 15.71
N ASP A 275 -3.74 -20.22 16.38
CA ASP A 275 -3.65 -20.41 17.84
C ASP A 275 -2.40 -21.24 18.20
N SER A 276 -1.23 -20.68 17.91
CA SER A 276 0.06 -21.29 18.21
C SER A 276 1.16 -20.22 18.33
N CYS A 277 2.33 -20.66 18.78
CA CYS A 277 3.52 -19.83 18.87
C CYS A 277 4.52 -20.23 17.78
N GLY A 278 4.95 -19.26 16.98
CA GLY A 278 6.00 -19.44 15.97
C GLY A 278 6.46 -18.11 15.40
N ASP A 279 7.72 -18.07 14.97
CA ASP A 279 8.25 -16.99 14.14
C ASP A 279 7.85 -17.27 12.69
N THR A 280 6.95 -16.44 12.18
CA THR A 280 6.41 -16.51 10.81
C THR A 280 6.64 -15.22 10.03
N ASP A 281 7.30 -14.22 10.63
CA ASP A 281 7.49 -12.90 10.03
C ASP A 281 8.84 -12.74 9.30
N TYR A 282 9.71 -13.75 9.47
CA TYR A 282 11.05 -13.83 8.90
C TYR A 282 12.02 -12.75 9.41
N CYS A 283 11.76 -12.18 10.59
CA CYS A 283 12.60 -11.20 11.27
C CYS A 283 12.81 -11.62 12.74
N LYS A 284 13.95 -12.24 13.05
CA LYS A 284 14.25 -12.82 14.37
C LYS A 284 14.38 -11.79 15.50
N ASP A 285 14.56 -10.52 15.16
CA ASP A 285 14.65 -9.42 16.11
C ASP A 285 13.27 -8.84 16.50
N THR A 286 12.17 -9.43 15.99
CA THR A 286 10.81 -9.16 16.44
C THR A 286 10.34 -10.26 17.41
N PRO A 287 9.79 -9.90 18.58
CA PRO A 287 9.31 -10.90 19.53
C PRO A 287 7.95 -11.46 19.07
N SER A 288 7.96 -12.63 18.45
CA SER A 288 6.71 -13.25 17.96
C SER A 288 5.77 -13.63 19.10
N TYR A 289 4.46 -13.63 18.88
CA TYR A 289 3.46 -14.00 19.89
C TYR A 289 2.21 -14.67 19.32
N ASN A 290 1.45 -15.38 20.16
CA ASN A 290 0.14 -15.94 19.81
C ASN A 290 -0.96 -14.87 19.88
N ARG A 291 -1.47 -14.44 18.74
CA ARG A 291 -2.54 -13.44 18.67
C ARG A 291 -3.88 -13.94 19.21
N ALA A 292 -4.17 -15.24 19.11
CA ALA A 292 -5.40 -15.80 19.67
C ALA A 292 -5.41 -15.71 21.20
N ASP A 293 -4.27 -15.96 21.85
CA ASP A 293 -4.09 -15.77 23.30
C ASP A 293 -4.32 -14.31 23.71
N TYR A 294 -3.69 -13.37 23.00
CA TYR A 294 -3.89 -11.95 23.25
C TYR A 294 -5.35 -11.51 23.06
N SER A 295 -6.03 -12.05 22.05
CA SER A 295 -7.45 -11.73 21.78
C SER A 295 -8.37 -12.24 22.89
N ARG A 296 -8.10 -13.45 23.43
CA ARG A 296 -8.81 -13.99 24.60
C ARG A 296 -8.55 -13.16 25.85
N TYR A 297 -7.30 -12.73 26.06
CA TYR A 297 -6.93 -11.83 27.14
C TYR A 297 -7.71 -10.52 27.05
N LEU A 298 -7.69 -9.84 25.90
CA LEU A 298 -8.44 -8.59 25.71
C LEU A 298 -9.93 -8.76 25.95
N SER A 299 -10.53 -9.84 25.44
CA SER A 299 -11.96 -10.11 25.64
C SER A 299 -12.31 -10.26 27.13
N SER A 300 -11.46 -11.00 27.87
CA SER A 300 -11.63 -11.21 29.31
C SER A 300 -11.40 -9.92 30.10
N TYR A 301 -10.36 -9.16 29.73
CA TYR A 301 -10.03 -7.88 30.32
C TYR A 301 -11.16 -6.87 30.13
N ALA A 302 -11.72 -6.80 28.92
CA ALA A 302 -12.81 -5.91 28.59
C ALA A 302 -14.11 -6.24 29.34
N ALA A 303 -14.41 -7.52 29.53
CA ALA A 303 -15.57 -7.96 30.29
C ALA A 303 -15.44 -7.70 31.81
N GLY A 304 -14.21 -7.72 32.33
CA GLY A 304 -13.92 -7.57 33.76
C GLY A 304 -13.65 -6.15 34.23
N ASN A 305 -13.42 -5.20 33.33
CA ASN A 305 -12.98 -3.84 33.69
C ASN A 305 -13.87 -2.77 33.07
N SER A 306 -14.35 -1.85 33.91
CA SER A 306 -15.13 -0.69 33.47
C SER A 306 -14.26 0.44 32.92
N THR A 307 -12.95 0.42 33.19
CA THR A 307 -11.96 1.38 32.68
C THR A 307 -10.73 0.62 32.21
N MET A 308 -10.29 0.89 30.98
CA MET A 308 -9.14 0.20 30.38
C MET A 308 -7.83 0.93 30.68
N ASN A 309 -6.80 0.19 31.07
CA ASN A 309 -5.44 0.73 31.19
C ASN A 309 -4.66 0.51 29.89
N VAL A 310 -4.08 1.57 29.33
CA VAL A 310 -3.33 1.50 28.07
C VAL A 310 -2.16 0.51 28.11
N LEU A 311 -1.44 0.40 29.23
CA LEU A 311 -0.32 -0.54 29.34
C LEU A 311 -0.79 -1.99 29.30
N ASP A 312 -1.97 -2.28 29.86
CA ASP A 312 -2.56 -3.62 29.79
C ASP A 312 -3.02 -3.94 28.36
N LEU A 313 -3.60 -2.96 27.64
CA LEU A 313 -3.94 -3.12 26.23
C LEU A 313 -2.70 -3.36 25.35
N LEU A 314 -1.59 -2.67 25.62
CA LEU A 314 -0.35 -2.80 24.86
C LEU A 314 0.46 -4.06 25.20
N ARG A 315 0.22 -4.70 26.35
CA ARG A 315 1.06 -5.83 26.80
C ARG A 315 0.91 -7.03 25.86
N ARG A 316 2.02 -7.68 25.56
CA ARG A 316 2.13 -8.96 24.84
C ARG A 316 2.99 -9.92 25.67
N TYR A 317 2.75 -11.21 25.45
CA TYR A 317 3.63 -12.28 25.92
C TYR A 317 4.20 -12.98 24.68
N ALA A 318 5.51 -12.86 24.49
CA ALA A 318 6.21 -13.47 23.38
C ALA A 318 6.19 -15.01 23.48
N CYS A 319 6.53 -15.68 22.39
CA CYS A 319 6.64 -17.13 22.30
C CYS A 319 7.67 -17.71 23.28
N ASP A 320 8.67 -16.91 23.68
CA ASP A 320 9.67 -17.26 24.69
C ASP A 320 9.24 -16.90 26.13
N THR A 321 7.98 -16.52 26.33
CA THR A 321 7.33 -16.09 27.58
C THR A 321 7.74 -14.72 28.12
N SER A 322 8.64 -14.00 27.46
CA SER A 322 8.96 -12.63 27.83
C SER A 322 7.77 -11.70 27.59
N SER A 323 7.62 -10.67 28.43
CA SER A 323 6.58 -9.65 28.26
C SER A 323 7.15 -8.37 27.67
N TYR A 324 6.42 -7.75 26.76
CA TYR A 324 6.77 -6.45 26.18
C TYR A 324 5.52 -5.61 25.90
N TYR A 325 5.70 -4.33 25.60
CA TYR A 325 4.63 -3.45 25.13
C TYR A 325 4.69 -3.34 23.60
N SER A 326 3.56 -3.61 22.96
CA SER A 326 3.41 -3.58 21.52
C SER A 326 3.75 -2.20 20.96
N ALA A 327 4.72 -2.15 20.06
CA ALA A 327 5.14 -0.94 19.39
C ALA A 327 5.42 -1.12 17.90
N ASN A 328 5.52 -2.37 17.42
CA ASN A 328 5.86 -2.66 16.04
C ASN A 328 4.73 -2.22 15.10
N ILE A 329 5.09 -1.70 13.93
CA ILE A 329 4.10 -1.33 12.91
C ILE A 329 3.32 -2.54 12.41
N MET A 330 3.88 -3.76 12.46
CA MET A 330 3.25 -5.00 11.97
C MET A 330 2.46 -5.77 13.06
N ASP A 331 2.14 -5.13 14.19
CA ASP A 331 1.26 -5.68 15.24
C ASP A 331 -0.17 -5.13 15.09
N TYR A 332 -1.16 -5.81 15.68
CA TYR A 332 -2.58 -5.54 15.56
C TYR A 332 -3.24 -5.05 16.86
N ALA A 333 -4.46 -4.54 16.69
CA ALA A 333 -5.32 -4.00 17.73
C ALA A 333 -4.70 -2.79 18.45
N PHE A 334 -4.28 -2.93 19.71
CA PHE A 334 -3.67 -1.84 20.47
C PHE A 334 -2.15 -1.94 20.38
N THR A 335 -1.54 -1.00 19.69
CA THR A 335 -0.08 -0.90 19.50
C THR A 335 0.37 0.56 19.54
N LEU A 336 1.62 0.79 19.97
CA LEU A 336 2.26 2.08 19.72
C LEU A 336 2.58 2.27 18.23
N GLY A 337 2.68 1.22 17.41
CA GLY A 337 2.64 1.31 15.95
C GLY A 337 3.66 2.25 15.29
N PHE A 338 4.88 2.36 15.81
CA PHE A 338 5.95 3.20 15.23
C PHE A 338 7.28 2.47 15.03
N LYS A 339 7.45 1.30 15.64
CA LYS A 339 8.72 0.58 15.65
C LYS A 339 8.85 -0.28 14.40
N ILE A 340 9.99 -0.12 13.72
CA ILE A 340 10.51 -1.00 12.68
C ILE A 340 11.84 -1.52 13.22
N SER A 341 12.06 -2.83 13.18
CA SER A 341 13.29 -3.46 13.64
C SER A 341 14.43 -3.35 12.60
N ASP A 342 15.65 -3.72 12.97
CA ASP A 342 16.79 -3.67 12.05
C ASP A 342 16.67 -4.75 10.95
N GLU A 343 16.16 -5.94 11.28
CA GLU A 343 15.89 -6.99 10.29
C GLU A 343 14.69 -6.65 9.40
N GLN A 344 13.62 -6.06 9.94
CA GLN A 344 12.52 -5.53 9.13
C GLN A 344 13.03 -4.46 8.15
N ARG A 345 13.88 -3.53 8.59
CA ARG A 345 14.55 -2.60 7.67
C ARG A 345 15.34 -3.35 6.60
N ALA A 346 16.18 -4.31 6.98
CA ALA A 346 17.01 -5.05 6.03
C ALA A 346 16.16 -5.75 4.96
N ARG A 347 15.02 -6.31 5.37
CA ARG A 347 14.03 -6.94 4.49
C ARG A 347 13.40 -5.95 3.52
N ILE A 348 12.92 -4.80 4.01
CA ILE A 348 12.42 -3.70 3.15
C ILE A 348 13.49 -3.28 2.14
N ARG A 349 14.73 -3.08 2.59
CA ARG A 349 15.84 -2.66 1.71
C ARG A 349 16.12 -3.70 0.63
N ASN A 350 16.06 -4.98 0.94
CA ASN A 350 16.21 -6.04 -0.05
C ASN A 350 15.12 -5.97 -1.13
N VAL A 351 13.84 -5.78 -0.74
CA VAL A 351 12.75 -5.54 -1.69
C VAL A 351 13.04 -4.33 -2.59
N LEU A 352 13.45 -3.20 -2.01
CA LEU A 352 13.78 -1.99 -2.78
C LEU A 352 14.91 -2.21 -3.78
N TYR A 353 15.94 -2.98 -3.42
CA TYR A 353 17.10 -3.24 -4.28
C TYR A 353 16.83 -4.22 -5.41
N TYR A 354 15.99 -5.22 -5.18
CA TYR A 354 15.97 -6.43 -6.00
C TYR A 354 14.59 -6.86 -6.51
N SER A 355 13.50 -6.40 -5.91
CA SER A 355 12.15 -6.77 -6.35
C SER A 355 11.70 -5.96 -7.57
N PRO A 356 10.99 -6.57 -8.53
CA PRO A 356 10.32 -5.86 -9.62
C PRO A 356 9.03 -5.21 -9.11
N LEU A 357 8.40 -4.35 -9.92
CA LEU A 357 7.11 -3.72 -9.60
C LEU A 357 7.13 -2.88 -8.30
N ILE A 358 8.31 -2.33 -7.99
CA ILE A 358 8.54 -1.42 -6.87
C ILE A 358 9.34 -0.22 -7.42
N PRO A 359 8.96 1.04 -7.11
CA PRO A 359 9.65 2.21 -7.63
C PRO A 359 11.13 2.31 -7.24
N GLY A 360 11.87 3.06 -8.03
CA GLY A 360 13.23 3.48 -7.79
C GLY A 360 14.31 2.46 -8.18
N PRO A 361 15.59 2.85 -8.02
CA PRO A 361 16.70 2.18 -8.68
C PRO A 361 16.93 0.76 -8.14
N LYS A 362 17.29 -0.16 -9.05
CA LYS A 362 17.52 -1.58 -8.74
C LYS A 362 18.96 -2.00 -8.98
N LEU A 363 19.53 -2.74 -8.02
CA LEU A 363 20.90 -3.26 -8.11
C LEU A 363 21.05 -4.38 -9.14
N ASN A 364 19.96 -5.07 -9.46
CA ASN A 364 19.88 -6.14 -10.46
C ASN A 364 19.24 -5.70 -11.79
N GLY A 365 18.89 -4.41 -11.93
CA GLY A 365 18.24 -3.87 -13.12
C GLY A 365 16.78 -4.31 -13.31
N ALA A 366 16.07 -4.73 -12.26
CA ALA A 366 14.66 -5.13 -12.32
C ALA A 366 13.69 -4.02 -12.77
N ASN A 367 14.13 -2.76 -12.82
CA ASN A 367 13.39 -1.62 -13.38
C ASN A 367 13.69 -1.38 -14.88
N ARG A 368 14.65 -2.08 -15.49
CA ARG A 368 15.08 -1.83 -16.87
C ARG A 368 14.44 -2.79 -17.86
N ARG A 369 13.60 -2.27 -18.74
CA ARG A 369 13.10 -3.00 -19.91
C ARG A 369 14.27 -3.30 -20.86
N THR A 370 14.52 -4.59 -21.12
CA THR A 370 15.54 -5.01 -22.10
C THR A 370 14.88 -5.29 -23.45
N ARG A 371 15.64 -5.23 -24.55
CA ARG A 371 15.10 -5.51 -25.90
C ARG A 371 14.50 -6.93 -26.06
N ALA A 372 14.82 -7.84 -25.14
CA ALA A 372 14.30 -9.20 -25.12
C ALA A 372 13.02 -9.36 -24.28
N THR A 373 12.56 -8.32 -23.57
CA THR A 373 11.34 -8.39 -22.76
C THR A 373 10.12 -8.21 -23.68
N THR A 374 9.44 -9.31 -24.00
CA THR A 374 8.29 -9.33 -24.91
C THR A 374 7.13 -8.53 -24.33
N VAL A 375 6.73 -7.50 -25.07
CA VAL A 375 5.54 -6.66 -24.83
C VAL A 375 4.32 -7.45 -25.28
N GLY A 376 3.93 -8.44 -24.50
CA GLY A 376 2.87 -9.38 -24.90
C GLY A 376 3.01 -10.79 -24.33
N GLY A 377 3.75 -10.96 -23.23
CA GLY A 377 3.78 -12.22 -22.50
C GLY A 377 2.44 -12.53 -21.83
N THR A 378 2.21 -13.82 -21.53
CA THR A 378 1.11 -14.29 -20.67
C THR A 378 1.05 -13.46 -19.39
N GLN A 379 -0.17 -13.22 -18.91
CA GLN A 379 -0.37 -12.55 -17.62
C GLN A 379 0.48 -13.21 -16.54
N LEU A 380 1.17 -12.39 -15.78
CA LEU A 380 1.96 -12.86 -14.67
C LEU A 380 1.00 -13.18 -13.52
N TYR A 381 1.05 -14.43 -13.05
CA TYR A 381 0.36 -14.99 -11.87
C TYR A 381 -1.07 -14.47 -11.65
N THR A 382 -2.08 -15.30 -11.91
CA THR A 382 -3.50 -14.90 -11.79
C THR A 382 -4.03 -14.93 -10.34
N ARG A 383 -3.17 -15.16 -9.34
CA ARG A 383 -3.55 -15.31 -7.94
C ARG A 383 -2.68 -14.41 -7.07
N PRO A 384 -3.17 -13.25 -6.61
CA PRO A 384 -2.42 -12.39 -5.72
C PRO A 384 -2.17 -13.04 -4.36
N ARG A 385 -1.07 -12.62 -3.73
CA ARG A 385 -0.79 -12.85 -2.32
C ARG A 385 -1.20 -11.63 -1.53
N LEU A 386 -2.24 -11.79 -0.73
CA LEU A 386 -2.83 -10.74 0.09
C LEU A 386 -2.52 -11.01 1.56
N ILE A 387 -2.40 -9.94 2.35
CA ILE A 387 -2.16 -10.02 3.79
C ILE A 387 -2.97 -8.92 4.49
N ARG A 388 -3.59 -9.28 5.62
CA ARG A 388 -4.52 -8.46 6.40
C ARG A 388 -4.66 -8.93 7.84
#